data_AF-A0A849QG10-F1
#
_entry.id   AF-A0A849QG10-F1
#
_cell.length_a   1.000
_cell.length_b   1.000
_cell.length_c   1.000
_cell.angle_alpha   90.00
_cell.angle_beta   90.00
_cell.angle_gamma   90.00
#
_symmetry.space_group_name_H-M   'P 1'
#
loop_
_entity.id
_entity.type
_entity.pdbx_description
1 polymer ?
#
loop_
_entity_poly.entity_id
_entity_poly.type
_entity_poly.pdbx_seq_one_letter_code
_entity_poly.pdbx_strand_id
1 'polypeptide(L)' 'YPALGAMIGTVIGFFALGIFVMKGKPQAGLPFLNSGVILGYVVGCLLSGSPLY' A
#
# COMPACT_ATOMS: atom_id res chain seq x y z
N TYR A 1 -11.52 -7.69 -6.43
CA TYR A 1 -10.92 -8.09 -5.14
C TYR A 1 -10.24 -6.88 -4.48
N PRO A 2 -11.00 -5.84 -4.14
CA PRO A 2 -10.42 -4.57 -3.66
C PRO A 2 -9.77 -4.69 -2.27
N ALA A 3 -10.42 -5.36 -1.32
CA ALA A 3 -9.88 -5.58 0.03
C ALA A 3 -8.58 -6.39 0.01
N LEU A 4 -8.50 -7.43 -0.83
CA LEU A 4 -7.29 -8.23 -0.99
C LEU A 4 -6.16 -7.41 -1.61
N GLY A 5 -6.47 -6.60 -2.63
CA GLY A 5 -5.51 -5.65 -3.23
C GLY A 5 -4.98 -4.64 -2.21
N ALA A 6 -5.86 -4.10 -1.37
CA ALA A 6 -5.49 -3.18 -0.28
C ALA A 6 -4.54 -3.84 0.72
N MET A 7 -4.85 -5.06 1.20
CA MET A 7 -4.00 -5.81 2.12
C MET A 7 -2.60 -6.06 1.55
N ILE A 8 -2.52 -6.48 0.27
CA ILE A 8 -1.25 -6.70 -0.42
C ILE A 8 -0.49 -5.37 -0.56
N GLY A 9 -1.18 -4.28 -0.92
CA GLY A 9 -0.61 -2.95 -1.02
C GLY A 9 0.00 -2.45 0.29
N THR A 10 -0.66 -2.71 1.43
CA THR A 10 -0.13 -2.42 2.78
C THR A 10 1.18 -3.15 3.04
N VAL A 11 1.24 -4.44 2.73
CA VAL A 11 2.43 -5.27 2.96
C VAL A 11 3.59 -4.75 2.12
N ILE A 12 3.34 -4.41 0.84
CA ILE A 12 4.35 -3.79 -0.03
C ILE A 12 4.81 -2.43 0.53
N GLY A 13 3.88 -1.59 0.97
CA GLY A 13 4.20 -0.30 1.60
C GLY A 13 5.03 -0.43 2.87
N PHE A 14 4.77 -1.48 3.67
CA PHE A 14 5.55 -1.81 4.85
C PHE A 14 6.97 -2.27 4.50
N PHE A 15 7.14 -3.14 3.50
CA PHE A 15 8.47 -3.55 3.04
C PHE A 15 9.27 -2.37 2.47
N ALA A 16 8.64 -1.51 1.68
CA ALA A 16 9.27 -0.30 1.15
C ALA A 16 9.76 0.61 2.30
N LEU A 17 8.90 0.87 3.29
CA LEU A 17 9.26 1.62 4.48
C LEU A 17 10.43 0.96 5.23
N GLY A 18 10.39 -0.36 5.43
CA GLY A 18 11.45 -1.12 6.09
C GLY A 18 12.80 -0.92 5.41
N ILE A 19 12.85 -0.96 4.08
CA ILE A 19 14.08 -0.72 3.30
C ILE A 19 14.60 0.71 3.53
N PHE A 20 13.71 1.72 3.54
CA PHE A 20 14.11 3.11 3.80
C PHE A 20 14.58 3.34 5.25
N VAL A 21 13.92 2.70 6.23
CA VAL A 21 14.32 2.76 7.64
C VAL A 21 15.69 2.10 7.84
N MET A 22 15.94 0.95 7.22
CA MET A 22 17.25 0.26 7.27
C MET A 22 18.38 1.07 6.63
N LYS A 23 18.07 1.99 5.71
CA LYS A 23 19.02 2.96 5.13
C LYS A 23 19.45 4.08 6.08
N GLY A 24 18.98 4.09 7.33
CA GLY A 24 19.43 5.01 8.38
C GLY A 24 18.73 6.37 8.38
N LYS A 25 17.74 6.59 7.52
CA LYS A 25 16.88 7.78 7.53
C LYS A 25 15.44 7.37 7.87
N PRO A 26 15.05 7.40 9.16
CA PRO A 26 13.70 7.02 9.56
C PRO A 26 12.68 7.94 8.88
N GLN A 27 11.84 7.37 8.03
CA GLN A 27 10.70 8.06 7.44
C GLN A 27 9.44 7.80 8.27
N ALA A 28 8.49 8.73 8.21
CA ALA A 28 7.17 8.51 8.78
C ALA A 28 6.54 7.27 8.11
N GLY A 29 6.11 6.30 8.92
CA GLY A 29 5.53 5.07 8.41
C GLY A 29 4.13 5.23 7.86
N LEU A 30 3.36 6.17 8.42
CA LEU A 30 1.96 6.41 8.07
C LEU A 30 1.77 6.74 6.57
N PRO A 31 2.55 7.66 5.96
CA PRO A 31 2.46 7.94 4.52
C PRO A 31 2.75 6.73 3.62
N PHE A 32 3.76 5.91 3.95
CA PHE A 32 4.10 4.73 3.15
C PHE A 32 3.03 3.63 3.25
N LEU A 33 2.49 3.43 4.45
CA LEU A 33 1.49 2.41 4.69
C LEU A 33 0.14 2.80 4.06
N ASN A 34 -0.28 4.06 4.24
CA ASN A 34 -1.52 4.57 3.66
C ASN A 34 -1.46 4.66 2.13
N SER A 35 -0.33 5.11 1.55
CA SER A 35 -0.17 5.10 0.09
C SER A 35 -0.18 3.69 -0.49
N GLY A 36 0.45 2.72 0.20
CA GLY A 36 0.38 1.30 -0.16
C GLY A 36 -1.05 0.75 -0.17
N VAL A 37 -1.83 1.00 0.89
CA VAL A 37 -3.26 0.63 0.99
C VAL A 37 -4.06 1.22 -0.16
N ILE A 38 -3.93 2.53 -0.40
CA ILE A 38 -4.72 3.26 -1.40
C ILE A 38 -4.40 2.75 -2.80
N LEU A 39 -3.12 2.61 -3.15
CA LEU A 39 -2.70 2.08 -4.45
C LEU A 39 -3.15 0.63 -4.63
N GLY A 40 -3.02 -0.20 -3.59
CA GLY A 40 -3.47 -1.59 -3.60
C GLY A 40 -4.99 -1.71 -3.76
N TYR A 41 -5.76 -0.85 -3.11
CA TYR A 41 -7.21 -0.78 -3.26
C TYR A 41 -7.60 -0.39 -4.68
N VAL A 42 -6.99 0.67 -5.24
CA VAL A 42 -7.26 1.14 -6.62
C VAL A 42 -6.98 0.03 -7.64
N VAL A 43 -5.84 -0.64 -7.52
CA VAL A 43 -5.48 -1.79 -8.38
C VAL A 43 -6.47 -2.95 -8.19
N GLY A 44 -6.83 -3.26 -6.94
CA GLY A 44 -7.81 -4.29 -6.61
C GLY A 44 -9.22 -3.98 -7.11
N CYS A 45 -9.59 -2.70 -7.22
CA CYS A 45 -10.84 -2.25 -7.83
C CYS A 45 -10.81 -2.37 -9.35
N LEU A 46 -9.75 -1.87 -10.00
CA LEU A 46 -9.54 -1.94 -11.45
C LEU A 46 -9.62 -3.38 -11.96
N LEU A 47 -8.95 -4.30 -11.27
CA LEU A 47 -8.94 -5.72 -11.65
C LEU A 47 -10.26 -6.44 -11.36
N SER A 48 -11.09 -5.90 -10.46
CA SER A 48 -12.42 -6.44 -10.16
C SER A 48 -13.53 -5.86 -11.02
N GLY A 49 -13.26 -4.78 -11.76
CA GLY A 49 -14.30 -3.91 -12.30
C GLY A 49 -15.20 -3.26 -11.23
N SER A 50 -14.74 -3.21 -9.97
CA SER A 50 -15.56 -2.65 -8.88
C SER A 50 -15.44 -1.13 -8.85
N PRO A 51 -16.53 -0.41 -8.55
CA PRO A 51 -16.52 1.04 -8.53
C PRO A 51 -15.54 1.60 -7.50
N LEU A 52 -14.93 2.73 -7.83
CA LEU A 52 -13.99 3.46 -6.98
C LEU A 52 -14.73 4.58 -6.24
N TYR A 53 -15.64 4.23 -5.33
CA TYR A 53 -16.34 5.17 -4.47
C TYR A 53 -16.54 4.58 -3.07
#